data_AF-A0A2I2ZV56-F1
#
_entry.id   AF-A0A2I2ZV56-F1
#
_cell.length_a   1.000
_cell.length_b   1.000
_cell.length_c   1.000
_cell.angle_alpha   90.00
_cell.angle_beta   90.00
_cell.angle_gamma   90.00
#
_symmetry.space_group_name_H-M   'P 1'
#
loop_
_entity.id
_entity.type
_entity.pdbx_description
1 polymer ?
#
loop_
_entity_poly.entity_id
_entity_poly.type
_entity_poly.pdbx_seq_one_letter_code
_entity_poly.pdbx_strand_id
1 'polypeptide(L)'
;MLSQVTENPCFGGWPSPARARFLRVFLEIQKPRLCKVIRVLAFAYPYTWDSLPIFYRLFLFPGDSAQNEATSYHQKHMIMTLLASFLYSAHLPERLAPGRFDYIGHSHQLFHVCVILATHMQMEAILLDKTLRKEWLLATSKPFSFSQIAGAILLCIIFSLSNIIYFSAALYRIPKPELHKKET
;
A
#
# COMPACT_ATOMS: atom_id res chain seq x y z
N MET A 1 28.37 -40.66 7.77
CA MET A 1 27.90 -39.80 6.67
C MET A 1 26.63 -39.13 7.15
N LEU A 2 26.73 -37.98 7.84
CA LEU A 2 26.59 -36.61 7.26
C LEU A 2 25.14 -36.41 6.76
N SER A 3 24.31 -35.47 7.20
CA SER A 3 24.50 -34.13 7.77
C SER A 3 23.14 -33.68 8.34
N GLN A 4 23.01 -33.30 9.62
CA GLN A 4 23.04 -31.89 10.07
C GLN A 4 22.42 -30.92 9.04
N VAL A 5 21.14 -30.58 9.19
CA VAL A 5 20.52 -29.40 8.59
C VAL A 5 20.18 -28.44 9.74
N THR A 6 21.22 -27.72 10.14
CA THR A 6 21.21 -26.33 10.62
C THR A 6 20.05 -25.92 11.53
N GLU A 7 20.24 -26.16 12.83
CA GLU A 7 19.76 -25.20 13.82
C GLU A 7 20.39 -23.84 13.49
N ASN A 8 19.53 -22.84 13.23
CA ASN A 8 19.98 -21.48 13.04
C ASN A 8 20.46 -20.93 14.40
N PRO A 9 21.72 -20.45 14.56
CA PRO A 9 22.29 -20.20 15.89
C PRO A 9 21.71 -18.98 16.63
N CYS A 10 20.86 -18.18 15.98
CA CYS A 10 20.51 -16.85 16.49
C CYS A 10 19.44 -16.81 17.58
N PHE A 11 18.80 -17.93 17.94
CA PHE A 11 17.58 -17.91 18.77
C PHE A 11 17.62 -18.81 20.02
N GLY A 12 18.79 -19.28 20.45
CA GLY A 12 18.93 -20.25 21.55
C GLY A 12 19.01 -19.68 22.97
N GLY A 13 18.90 -18.36 23.18
CA GLY A 13 19.30 -17.74 24.46
C GLY A 13 18.26 -16.93 25.24
N TRP A 14 17.00 -16.89 24.83
CA TRP A 14 16.00 -16.04 25.51
C TRP A 14 15.21 -16.82 26.58
N PRO A 15 15.06 -16.28 27.80
CA PRO A 15 14.17 -16.89 28.79
C PRO A 15 12.73 -16.96 28.23
N SER A 16 12.08 -18.10 28.42
CA SER A 16 10.74 -18.43 27.90
C SER A 16 9.70 -17.29 28.01
N PRO A 17 9.59 -16.54 29.14
CA PRO A 17 8.65 -15.41 29.24
C PRO A 17 9.02 -14.17 28.39
N ALA A 18 10.31 -13.91 28.16
CA ALA A 18 10.75 -12.80 27.30
C ALA A 18 10.52 -13.13 25.82
N ARG A 19 10.80 -14.38 25.43
CA ARG A 19 10.53 -14.91 24.08
C ARG A 19 9.03 -14.85 23.75
N ALA A 20 8.18 -15.28 24.69
CA ALA A 20 6.72 -15.23 24.55
C ALA A 20 6.12 -13.80 24.53
N ARG A 21 6.83 -12.80 25.07
CA ARG A 21 6.41 -11.40 25.05
C ARG A 21 6.86 -10.69 23.76
N PHE A 22 8.06 -10.99 23.28
CA PHE A 22 8.57 -10.48 22.00
C PHE A 22 7.79 -11.02 20.80
N LEU A 23 7.42 -12.31 20.84
CA LEU A 23 6.56 -12.95 19.84
C LEU A 23 5.13 -12.37 19.82
N ARG A 24 4.65 -11.80 20.94
CA ARG A 24 3.35 -11.11 21.01
C ARG A 24 3.36 -9.72 20.37
N VAL A 25 4.52 -9.05 20.34
CA VAL A 25 4.67 -7.72 19.73
C VAL A 25 4.69 -7.83 18.20
N PHE A 26 5.34 -8.87 17.67
CA PHE A 26 5.30 -9.16 16.24
C PHE A 26 4.06 -10.01 15.90
N LEU A 27 2.93 -9.33 15.73
CA LEU A 27 1.70 -9.88 15.18
C LEU A 27 1.95 -10.68 13.87
N GLU A 28 2.99 -10.31 13.12
CA GLU A 28 3.47 -10.99 11.91
C GLU A 28 3.92 -12.44 12.15
N ILE A 29 4.48 -12.75 13.32
CA ILE A 29 4.90 -14.10 13.70
C ILE A 29 3.72 -14.92 14.23
N GLN A 30 2.79 -14.27 14.95
CA GLN A 30 1.65 -14.97 15.56
C GLN A 30 0.50 -15.23 14.59
N LYS A 31 0.24 -14.31 13.64
CA LYS A 31 -0.87 -14.38 12.67
C LYS A 31 -0.41 -13.87 11.29
N PRO A 32 0.44 -14.62 10.56
CA PRO A 32 1.00 -14.17 9.27
C PRO A 32 -0.07 -13.87 8.22
N ARG A 33 -1.20 -14.61 8.22
CA ARG A 33 -2.34 -14.35 7.32
C ARG A 33 -3.02 -13.01 7.62
N LEU A 34 -3.18 -12.66 8.90
CA LEU A 34 -3.83 -11.40 9.29
C LEU A 34 -2.97 -10.20 8.91
N CYS A 35 -1.66 -10.25 9.17
CA CYS A 35 -0.73 -9.19 8.75
C CYS A 35 -0.69 -9.02 7.24
N LYS A 36 -0.76 -10.12 6.47
CA LYS A 36 -0.86 -10.07 5.01
C LYS A 36 -2.14 -9.39 4.55
N VAL A 37 -3.28 -9.73 5.14
CA VAL A 37 -4.57 -9.09 4.84
C VAL A 37 -4.56 -7.61 5.20
N ILE A 38 -4.10 -7.24 6.40
CA ILE A 38 -3.99 -5.83 6.83
C ILE A 38 -3.11 -5.05 5.86
N ARG A 39 -1.98 -5.62 5.43
CA ARG A 39 -1.08 -4.97 4.47
C ARG A 39 -1.75 -4.73 3.13
N VAL A 40 -2.47 -5.71 2.59
CA VAL A 40 -3.22 -5.56 1.32
C VAL A 40 -4.34 -4.52 1.47
N LEU A 41 -5.10 -4.57 2.57
CA LEU A 41 -6.17 -3.61 2.83
C LEU A 41 -5.65 -2.18 3.00
N ALA A 42 -4.47 -1.99 3.60
CA ALA A 42 -3.84 -0.69 3.75
C ALA A 42 -3.49 -0.03 2.41
N PHE A 43 -3.29 -0.81 1.33
CA PHE A 43 -3.12 -0.28 -0.03
C PHE A 43 -4.44 -0.17 -0.79
N ALA A 44 -5.34 -1.14 -0.62
CA ALA A 44 -6.62 -1.16 -1.32
C ALA A 44 -7.55 -0.02 -0.86
N TYR A 45 -7.60 0.26 0.45
CA TYR A 45 -8.52 1.26 1.01
C TYR A 45 -8.26 2.68 0.47
N PRO A 46 -7.03 3.24 0.55
CA PRO A 46 -6.76 4.57 -0.02
C PRO A 46 -7.06 4.63 -1.52
N TYR A 47 -6.66 3.61 -2.28
CA TYR A 47 -6.93 3.55 -3.72
C TYR A 47 -8.43 3.61 -4.02
N THR A 48 -9.23 2.80 -3.33
CA THR A 48 -10.69 2.80 -3.53
C THR A 48 -11.33 4.12 -3.14
N TRP A 49 -10.85 4.74 -2.05
CA TRP A 49 -11.34 6.04 -1.58
C TRP A 49 -11.08 7.15 -2.58
N ASP A 50 -9.84 7.25 -3.08
CA ASP A 50 -9.45 8.28 -4.05
C ASP A 50 -10.11 8.06 -5.42
N SER A 51 -10.44 6.81 -5.75
CA SER A 51 -11.10 6.44 -7.01
C SER A 51 -12.63 6.52 -6.96
N LEU A 52 -13.25 6.80 -5.80
CA LEU A 52 -14.71 6.94 -5.65
C LEU A 52 -15.38 7.85 -6.69
N PRO A 53 -14.92 9.09 -6.95
CA PRO A 53 -15.58 9.96 -7.94
C PRO A 53 -15.49 9.41 -9.37
N ILE A 54 -14.45 8.64 -9.69
CA ILE A 54 -14.27 8.00 -10.99
C ILE A 54 -15.23 6.82 -11.12
N PHE A 55 -15.34 5.98 -10.08
CA PHE A 55 -16.33 4.90 -10.04
C PHE A 55 -17.76 5.44 -10.16
N TYR A 56 -18.07 6.50 -9.42
CA TYR A 56 -19.37 7.17 -9.52
C TYR A 56 -19.67 7.60 -10.96
N ARG A 57 -18.72 8.24 -11.65
CA ARG A 57 -18.89 8.65 -13.04
C ARG A 57 -19.07 7.47 -14.00
N LEU A 58 -18.27 6.42 -13.86
CA LEU A 58 -18.26 5.30 -14.80
C LEU A 58 -19.46 4.37 -14.65
N PHE A 59 -19.95 4.15 -13.42
CA PHE A 59 -21.05 3.22 -13.16
C PHE A 59 -22.43 3.86 -13.15
N LEU A 60 -22.57 5.13 -12.75
CA LEU A 60 -23.88 5.78 -12.61
C LEU A 60 -24.26 6.68 -13.79
N PHE A 61 -23.29 7.14 -14.59
CA PHE A 61 -23.54 8.00 -15.78
C PHE A 61 -22.82 7.51 -17.05
N PRO A 62 -23.04 6.25 -17.49
CA PRO A 62 -22.36 5.72 -18.66
C PRO A 62 -22.63 6.52 -19.95
N GLY A 63 -23.84 7.09 -20.12
CA GLY A 63 -24.24 7.84 -21.31
C GLY A 63 -23.51 9.17 -21.55
N ASP A 64 -23.40 10.03 -20.53
CA ASP A 64 -22.67 11.31 -20.64
C ASP A 64 -21.14 11.12 -20.60
N SER A 65 -20.68 10.02 -20.00
CA SER A 65 -19.26 9.72 -19.87
C SER A 65 -18.64 9.26 -21.20
N ALA A 66 -19.41 8.65 -22.11
CA ALA A 66 -18.93 8.11 -23.38
C ALA A 66 -18.49 9.19 -24.40
N GLN A 67 -18.90 10.45 -24.23
CA GLN A 67 -18.53 11.57 -25.10
C GLN A 67 -17.24 12.29 -24.68
N ASN A 68 -16.68 11.99 -23.50
CA ASN A 68 -15.51 12.68 -22.98
C ASN A 68 -14.24 11.84 -23.15
N GLU A 69 -13.24 12.39 -23.85
CA GLU A 69 -11.93 11.75 -24.06
C GLU A 69 -11.27 11.32 -22.74
N ALA A 70 -11.43 12.10 -21.68
CA ALA A 70 -10.93 11.80 -20.33
C ALA A 70 -11.49 10.47 -19.76
N THR A 71 -12.74 10.12 -20.07
CA THR A 71 -13.38 8.87 -19.61
C THR A 71 -12.67 7.65 -20.18
N SER A 72 -12.22 7.72 -21.44
CA SER A 72 -11.46 6.63 -22.07
C SER A 72 -10.15 6.36 -21.33
N TYR A 73 -9.44 7.41 -20.93
CA TYR A 73 -8.21 7.28 -20.14
C TYR A 73 -8.48 6.72 -18.73
N HIS A 74 -9.56 7.15 -18.07
CA HIS A 74 -9.98 6.58 -16.78
C HIS A 74 -10.31 5.08 -16.86
N GLN A 75 -10.98 4.64 -17.93
CA GLN A 75 -11.25 3.22 -18.18
C GLN A 75 -9.96 2.43 -18.41
N LYS A 76 -9.05 2.94 -19.25
CA LYS A 76 -7.75 2.30 -19.49
C LYS A 76 -6.93 2.17 -18.20
N HIS A 77 -6.89 3.23 -17.38
CA HIS A 77 -6.25 3.21 -16.07
C HIS A 77 -6.82 2.09 -15.17
N MET A 78 -8.14 1.98 -15.07
CA MET A 78 -8.78 0.97 -14.24
C MET A 78 -8.51 -0.45 -14.73
N ILE A 79 -8.58 -0.68 -16.05
CA ILE A 79 -8.23 -1.98 -16.66
C ILE A 79 -6.78 -2.33 -16.35
N MET A 80 -5.84 -1.40 -16.51
CA MET A 80 -4.42 -1.64 -16.23
C MET A 80 -4.16 -1.91 -14.74
N THR A 81 -4.86 -1.21 -13.83
CA THR A 81 -4.75 -1.46 -12.39
C THR A 81 -5.30 -2.83 -11.99
N LEU A 82 -6.42 -3.25 -12.57
CA LEU A 82 -6.99 -4.58 -12.37
C LEU A 82 -6.07 -5.66 -12.94
N LEU A 83 -5.52 -5.44 -14.13
CA LEU A 83 -4.55 -6.34 -14.76
C LEU A 83 -3.29 -6.48 -13.90
N ALA A 84 -2.73 -5.38 -13.41
CA ALA A 84 -1.58 -5.40 -12.50
C ALA A 84 -1.88 -6.24 -11.26
N SER A 85 -3.01 -5.96 -10.61
CA SER A 85 -3.45 -6.67 -9.40
C SER A 85 -3.66 -8.16 -9.66
N PHE A 86 -4.22 -8.52 -10.81
CA PHE A 86 -4.42 -9.89 -11.23
C PHE A 86 -3.09 -10.62 -11.47
N LEU A 87 -2.17 -10.04 -12.26
CA LEU A 87 -0.87 -10.63 -12.55
C LEU A 87 -0.06 -10.88 -11.28
N TYR A 88 -0.04 -9.90 -10.38
CA TYR A 88 0.63 -10.01 -9.08
C TYR A 88 0.01 -11.06 -8.17
N SER A 89 -1.33 -11.12 -8.08
CA SER A 89 -2.02 -12.07 -7.20
C SER A 89 -1.98 -13.51 -7.73
N ALA A 90 -2.11 -13.68 -9.05
CA ALA A 90 -2.14 -14.98 -9.71
C ALA A 90 -0.75 -15.59 -9.90
N HIS A 91 0.33 -14.80 -9.71
CA HIS A 91 1.72 -15.19 -9.95
C HIS A 91 1.92 -15.65 -11.41
N LEU A 92 1.38 -14.86 -12.35
CA LEU A 92 1.48 -15.12 -13.78
C LEU A 92 2.53 -14.20 -14.40
N PRO A 93 3.33 -14.68 -15.38
CA PRO A 93 3.26 -15.97 -16.07
C PRO A 93 4.09 -17.11 -15.46
N GLU A 94 4.84 -16.88 -14.39
CA GLU A 94 5.76 -17.87 -13.81
C GLU A 94 5.07 -19.18 -13.37
N ARG A 95 3.79 -19.10 -13.00
CA ARG A 95 2.97 -20.28 -12.68
C ARG A 95 2.60 -21.12 -13.90
N LEU A 96 2.61 -20.54 -15.11
CA LEU A 96 2.32 -21.25 -16.37
C LEU A 96 3.58 -21.87 -17.00
N ALA A 97 4.76 -21.28 -16.77
CA ALA A 97 6.03 -21.82 -17.24
C ALA A 97 7.13 -21.66 -16.18
N PRO A 98 7.18 -22.56 -15.18
CA PRO A 98 8.20 -22.51 -14.14
C PRO A 98 9.60 -22.65 -14.75
N GLY A 99 10.55 -21.79 -14.34
CA GLY A 99 11.93 -21.77 -14.84
C GLY A 99 12.17 -20.96 -16.12
N ARG A 100 11.12 -20.36 -16.73
CA ARG A 100 11.27 -19.51 -17.94
C ARG A 100 11.32 -18.01 -17.62
N PHE A 101 10.79 -17.60 -16.48
CA PHE A 101 10.62 -16.20 -16.08
C PHE A 101 11.47 -15.82 -14.86
N ASP A 102 12.57 -16.53 -14.60
CA ASP A 102 13.37 -16.37 -13.38
C ASP A 102 14.13 -15.03 -13.31
N TYR A 103 14.45 -14.43 -14.46
CA TYR A 103 15.20 -13.17 -14.55
C TYR A 103 14.37 -11.99 -15.11
N ILE A 104 13.57 -12.24 -16.14
CA ILE A 104 12.79 -11.21 -16.84
C ILE A 104 11.35 -11.71 -17.00
N GLY A 105 10.38 -10.83 -16.77
CA GLY A 105 8.97 -11.07 -17.04
C GLY A 105 8.21 -11.80 -15.94
N HIS A 106 8.77 -11.89 -14.73
CA HIS A 106 8.03 -12.43 -13.59
C HIS A 106 6.93 -11.45 -13.13
N SER A 107 5.89 -11.97 -12.49
CA SER A 107 4.69 -11.20 -12.09
C SER A 107 4.95 -9.86 -11.40
N HIS A 108 5.97 -9.72 -10.55
CA HIS A 108 6.26 -8.45 -9.88
C HIS A 108 6.84 -7.41 -10.84
N GLN A 109 7.67 -7.82 -11.80
CA GLN A 109 8.16 -6.92 -12.84
C GLN A 109 7.02 -6.45 -13.73
N LEU A 110 6.16 -7.37 -14.16
CA LEU A 110 4.96 -7.03 -14.94
C LEU A 110 3.99 -6.15 -14.14
N PHE A 111 3.85 -6.41 -12.85
CA PHE A 111 3.09 -5.57 -11.93
C PHE A 111 3.63 -4.13 -11.95
N HIS A 112 4.94 -3.93 -11.77
CA HIS A 112 5.54 -2.59 -11.82
C HIS A 112 5.29 -1.91 -13.16
N VAL A 113 5.49 -2.61 -14.28
CA VAL A 113 5.23 -2.06 -15.62
C VAL A 113 3.76 -1.64 -15.77
N CYS A 114 2.82 -2.50 -15.38
CA CYS A 114 1.39 -2.21 -15.48
C CYS A 114 0.98 -1.05 -14.57
N VAL A 115 1.51 -0.97 -13.35
CA VAL A 115 1.21 0.13 -12.40
C VAL A 115 1.79 1.46 -12.91
N ILE A 116 2.98 1.48 -13.50
CA ILE A 116 3.55 2.69 -14.12
C ILE A 116 2.67 3.17 -15.27
N LEU A 117 2.25 2.26 -16.16
CA LEU A 117 1.36 2.59 -17.26
C LEU A 117 -0.01 3.07 -16.78
N ALA A 118 -0.58 2.41 -15.76
CA ALA A 118 -1.82 2.82 -15.13
C ALA A 118 -1.71 4.23 -14.54
N THR A 119 -0.60 4.54 -13.86
CA THR A 119 -0.35 5.87 -13.28
C THR A 119 -0.22 6.93 -14.36
N HIS A 120 0.47 6.63 -15.47
CA HIS A 120 0.54 7.53 -16.62
C HIS A 120 -0.85 7.84 -17.17
N MET A 121 -1.67 6.81 -17.42
CA MET A 121 -3.05 6.99 -17.89
C MET A 121 -3.91 7.77 -16.89
N GLN A 122 -3.73 7.55 -15.59
CA GLN A 122 -4.41 8.29 -14.54
C GLN A 122 -4.06 9.78 -14.58
N MET A 123 -2.78 10.11 -14.72
CA MET A 123 -2.31 11.50 -14.79
C MET A 123 -2.87 12.21 -16.02
N GLU A 124 -2.82 11.59 -17.20
CA GLU A 124 -3.41 12.13 -18.43
C GLU A 124 -4.92 12.37 -18.27
N ALA A 125 -5.65 11.41 -17.69
CA ALA A 125 -7.09 11.55 -17.46
C ALA A 125 -7.41 12.73 -16.52
N ILE A 126 -6.63 12.92 -15.45
CA ILE A 126 -6.77 14.04 -14.51
C ILE A 126 -6.44 15.37 -15.18
N LEU A 127 -5.41 15.42 -16.02
CA LEU A 127 -5.05 16.64 -16.75
C LEU A 127 -6.13 17.04 -17.76
N LEU A 128 -6.69 16.08 -18.49
CA LEU A 128 -7.83 16.31 -19.38
C LEU A 128 -9.05 16.79 -18.58
N ASP A 129 -9.37 16.14 -17.47
CA ASP A 129 -10.47 16.54 -16.60
C ASP A 129 -10.31 17.96 -16.03
N LYS A 130 -9.08 18.32 -15.66
CA LYS A 130 -8.74 19.66 -15.18
C LYS A 130 -8.89 20.70 -16.28
N THR A 131 -8.40 20.41 -17.49
CA THR A 131 -8.43 21.36 -18.61
C THR A 131 -9.87 21.59 -19.09
N LEU A 132 -10.64 20.52 -19.28
CA LEU A 132 -12.04 20.57 -19.69
C LEU A 132 -12.93 21.33 -18.70
N ARG A 133 -12.65 21.24 -17.40
CA ARG A 133 -13.46 21.89 -16.36
C ARG A 133 -12.86 23.16 -15.78
N LYS A 134 -11.73 23.63 -16.31
CA LYS A 134 -10.96 24.75 -15.74
C LYS A 134 -11.83 25.99 -15.52
N GLU A 135 -12.58 26.41 -16.54
CA GLU A 135 -13.39 27.62 -16.49
C GLU A 135 -14.55 27.50 -15.50
N TRP A 136 -15.27 26.37 -15.56
CA TRP A 136 -16.35 26.08 -14.61
C TRP A 136 -15.86 26.02 -13.16
N LEU A 137 -14.68 25.42 -12.94
CA LEU A 137 -14.05 25.38 -11.63
C LEU A 137 -13.68 26.79 -11.16
N LEU A 138 -13.09 27.64 -12.01
CA LEU A 138 -12.75 29.01 -11.61
C LEU A 138 -13.99 29.84 -11.27
N ALA A 139 -15.12 29.61 -11.95
CA ALA A 139 -16.38 30.29 -11.67
C ALA A 139 -17.09 29.78 -10.40
N THR A 140 -16.98 28.49 -10.10
CA THR A 140 -17.74 27.83 -9.02
C THR A 140 -16.94 27.64 -7.72
N SER A 141 -15.62 27.52 -7.81
CA SER A 141 -14.77 27.19 -6.66
C SER A 141 -14.63 28.37 -5.72
N LYS A 142 -15.04 28.19 -4.46
CA LYS A 142 -14.66 29.13 -3.38
C LYS A 142 -13.23 28.81 -2.93
N PRO A 143 -12.33 29.81 -2.86
CA PRO A 143 -11.00 29.58 -2.30
C PRO A 143 -11.13 29.14 -0.84
N PHE A 144 -10.32 28.15 -0.44
CA PHE A 144 -10.23 27.78 0.98
C PHE A 144 -9.75 28.98 1.79
N SER A 145 -10.34 29.19 2.96
CA SER A 145 -9.88 30.24 3.86
C SER A 145 -8.53 29.84 4.47
N PHE A 146 -7.70 30.83 4.79
CA PHE A 146 -6.40 30.60 5.45
C PHE A 146 -6.56 29.74 6.73
N SER A 147 -7.62 29.98 7.50
CA SER A 147 -7.93 29.22 8.72
C SER A 147 -8.23 27.75 8.43
N GLN A 148 -8.94 27.43 7.35
CA GLN A 148 -9.22 26.05 6.97
C GLN A 148 -7.92 25.31 6.57
N ILE A 149 -7.06 25.97 5.79
CA ILE A 149 -5.77 25.39 5.39
C ILE A 149 -4.87 25.18 6.61
N ALA A 150 -4.74 26.19 7.47
CA ALA A 150 -3.95 26.11 8.68
C ALA A 150 -4.47 25.02 9.64
N GLY A 151 -5.80 24.93 9.80
CA GLY A 151 -6.43 23.87 10.60
C GLY A 151 -6.17 22.48 10.05
N ALA A 152 -6.28 22.28 8.73
CA ALA A 152 -5.98 21.00 8.09
C ALA A 152 -4.50 20.59 8.26
N ILE A 153 -3.57 21.53 8.07
CA ILE A 153 -2.14 21.30 8.28
C ILE A 153 -1.87 20.92 9.75
N LEU A 154 -2.45 21.65 10.70
CA LEU A 154 -2.27 21.38 12.12
C LEU A 154 -2.80 19.99 12.49
N LEU A 155 -3.99 19.61 12.00
CA LEU A 155 -4.55 18.28 12.21
C LEU A 155 -3.65 17.18 11.63
N CYS A 156 -3.12 17.37 10.41
CA CYS A 156 -2.16 16.43 9.81
C CYS A 156 -0.89 16.28 10.65
N ILE A 157 -0.34 17.38 11.17
CA ILE A 157 0.84 17.36 12.04
C ILE A 157 0.54 16.63 13.34
N ILE A 158 -0.57 16.96 14.02
CA ILE A 158 -0.96 16.32 15.29
C ILE A 158 -1.16 14.81 15.09
N PHE A 159 -1.86 14.41 14.03
CA PHE A 159 -2.09 13.00 13.72
C PHE A 159 -0.78 12.26 13.43
N SER A 160 0.11 12.87 12.65
CA SER A 160 1.42 12.28 12.32
C SER A 160 2.30 12.12 13.56
N LEU A 161 2.39 13.17 14.40
CA LEU A 161 3.13 13.13 15.65
C LEU A 161 2.55 12.10 16.62
N SER A 162 1.22 12.00 16.70
CA SER A 162 0.55 11.01 17.55
C SER A 162 0.91 9.59 17.15
N ASN A 163 0.90 9.29 15.84
CA ASN A 163 1.34 7.98 15.33
C ASN A 163 2.82 7.71 15.68
N ILE A 164 3.71 8.68 15.44
CA ILE A 164 5.14 8.53 15.73
C ILE A 164 5.37 8.28 17.22
N ILE A 165 4.75 9.07 18.11
CA ILE A 165 4.86 8.91 19.57
C ILE A 165 4.31 7.55 20.00
N TYR A 166 3.14 7.15 19.48
CA TYR A 166 2.52 5.87 19.80
C TYR A 166 3.43 4.70 19.44
N PHE A 167 3.94 4.64 18.21
CA PHE A 167 4.82 3.57 17.76
C PHE A 167 6.20 3.62 18.43
N SER A 168 6.74 4.82 18.70
CA SER A 168 7.99 4.99 19.44
C SER A 168 7.86 4.48 20.89
N ALA A 169 6.79 4.87 21.58
CA ALA A 169 6.51 4.41 22.94
C ALA A 169 6.27 2.89 22.99
N ALA A 170 5.60 2.31 21.99
CA ALA A 170 5.45 0.87 21.86
C ALA A 170 6.80 0.15 21.71
N LEU A 171 7.77 0.74 21.00
CA LEU A 171 9.12 0.20 20.82
C LEU A 171 9.96 0.31 22.12
N TYR A 172 9.91 1.44 22.83
CA TYR A 172 10.66 1.64 24.07
C TYR A 172 10.13 0.82 25.27
N ARG A 173 8.89 0.35 25.21
CA ARG A 173 8.33 -0.58 26.21
C ARG A 173 8.89 -1.99 26.10
N ILE A 174 9.77 -2.28 25.14
CA ILE A 174 10.49 -3.55 25.03
C ILE A 174 11.64 -3.55 26.06
N PRO A 175 11.62 -4.43 27.08
CA PRO A 175 12.72 -4.53 28.04
C PRO A 175 14.01 -4.93 27.31
N LYS A 176 15.14 -4.27 27.62
CA LYS A 176 16.45 -4.70 27.15
C LYS A 176 16.73 -6.13 27.65
N PRO A 177 17.31 -7.02 26.84
CA PRO A 177 17.76 -8.32 27.33
C PRO A 177 18.82 -8.08 28.41
N GLU A 178 18.54 -8.57 29.63
CA GLU A 178 19.45 -8.57 30.76
C GLU A 178 20.79 -9.18 30.32
N LEU A 179 21.85 -8.36 30.34
CA LEU A 179 23.20 -8.78 30.00
C LEU A 179 23.69 -9.63 31.18
N HIS A 180 23.60 -10.95 31.04
CA HIS A 180 23.93 -11.89 32.10
C HIS A 180 25.33 -11.59 32.64
N LYS A 181 25.39 -11.13 33.89
CA LYS A 181 26.61 -10.97 34.68
C LYS A 181 27.32 -12.33 34.67
N LYS A 182 28.52 -12.38 34.09
CA LYS A 182 29.41 -13.53 34.26
C LYS A 182 29.89 -13.49 35.70
N GLU A 183 29.33 -14.35 36.54
CA GLU A 183 29.90 -14.64 37.85
C GLU A 183 31.17 -15.48 37.65
N THR A 184 32.28 -14.92 38.11
CA THR A 184 33.58 -15.57 38.35
C THR A 184 33.54 -16.34 39.65
#